data_AF-A0AB38CV90-F1
#
_entry.id   AF-A0AB38CV90-F1
#
_cell.length_a   1.000
_cell.length_b   1.000
_cell.length_c   1.000
_cell.angle_alpha   90.00
_cell.angle_beta   90.00
_cell.angle_gamma   90.00
#
_symmetry.space_group_name_H-M   'P 1'
#
loop_
_entity.id
_entity.type
_entity.pdbx_description
1 polymer ?
#
loop_
_entity_poly.entity_id
_entity_poly.type
_entity_poly.pdbx_seq_one_letter_code
_entity_poly.pdbx_strand_id
1 'polypeptide(L)'
;MAEPTNPVEIESRIRDVVAFISKGTKVVRQARDEYLAAKRAYQLGLAASRQSEQGTRADREDKALLANAELWESMDTAEVTMKYAQDKKSDLESELSGLQTSARLIAQEYNVSGR
;
A
#
# COMPACT_ATOMS: atom_id res chain seq x y z
N MET A 1 18.12 9.33 8.17
CA MET A 1 18.82 8.03 8.09
C MET A 1 20.22 8.32 7.55
N ALA A 2 21.27 7.72 8.13
CA ALA A 2 22.62 7.91 7.63
C ALA A 2 22.75 7.26 6.25
N GLU A 3 23.33 7.97 5.28
CA GLU A 3 23.66 7.39 3.98
C GLU A 3 24.74 6.31 4.18
N PRO A 4 24.59 5.11 3.60
CA PRO A 4 25.61 4.06 3.74
C PRO A 4 26.93 4.54 3.14
N THR A 5 27.99 4.44 3.94
CA THR A 5 29.29 5.06 3.69
C THR A 5 30.32 4.13 3.06
N ASN A 6 30.06 2.83 3.03
CA ASN A 6 30.96 1.86 2.41
C ASN A 6 30.20 0.77 1.59
N PRO A 7 30.88 0.08 0.66
CA PRO A 7 30.24 -0.92 -0.20
C PRO A 7 29.50 -2.04 0.55
N VAL A 8 30.04 -2.50 1.68
CA VAL A 8 29.47 -3.60 2.47
C VAL A 8 28.14 -3.17 3.12
N GLU A 9 28.07 -1.94 3.61
CA GLU A 9 26.83 -1.35 4.13
C GLU A 9 25.76 -1.23 3.05
N ILE A 10 26.13 -0.82 1.84
CA ILE A 10 25.19 -0.74 0.70
C ILE A 10 24.66 -2.12 0.34
N GLU A 11 25.51 -3.14 0.24
CA GLU A 11 25.09 -4.51 -0.05
C GLU A 11 24.16 -5.08 1.02
N SER A 12 24.49 -4.86 2.29
CA SER A 12 23.62 -5.26 3.41
C SER A 12 22.26 -4.57 3.30
N ARG A 13 22.25 -3.26 3.04
CA ARG A 13 21.00 -2.50 2.94
C ARG A 13 20.16 -2.92 1.73
N ILE A 14 20.78 -3.18 0.58
CA ILE A 14 20.10 -3.72 -0.60
C ILE A 14 19.43 -5.06 -0.26
N ARG A 15 20.14 -5.95 0.43
CA ARG A 15 19.60 -7.26 0.84
C ARG A 15 18.39 -7.10 1.75
N ASP A 16 18.45 -6.19 2.72
CA ASP A 16 17.35 -5.90 3.62
C ASP A 16 16.13 -5.37 2.86
N VAL A 17 16.32 -4.36 2.01
CA VAL A 17 15.24 -3.75 1.21
C VAL A 17 14.58 -4.79 0.30
N VAL A 18 15.35 -5.63 -0.38
CA VAL A 18 14.81 -6.72 -1.22
C VAL A 18 13.99 -7.71 -0.38
N ALA A 19 14.47 -8.08 0.81
CA ALA A 19 13.73 -8.94 1.72
C ALA A 19 12.42 -8.29 2.18
N PHE A 20 12.42 -6.98 2.44
CA PHE A 20 11.21 -6.23 2.78
C PHE A 20 10.22 -6.11 1.62
N ILE A 21 10.67 -5.86 0.38
CA ILE A 21 9.81 -5.81 -0.81
C ILE A 21 9.14 -7.18 -1.05
N SER A 22 9.89 -8.27 -0.91
CA SER A 22 9.37 -9.63 -1.06
C SER A 22 8.24 -9.91 -0.06
N LYS A 23 8.43 -9.52 1.21
CA LYS A 23 7.39 -9.62 2.26
C LYS A 23 6.23 -8.67 2.00
N GLY A 24 6.53 -7.43 1.58
CA GLY A 24 5.55 -6.37 1.31
C GLY A 24 4.52 -6.74 0.24
N THR A 25 4.92 -7.55 -0.75
CA THR A 25 3.99 -8.01 -1.81
C THR A 25 2.83 -8.83 -1.23
N LYS A 26 3.08 -9.65 -0.20
CA LYS A 26 2.01 -10.40 0.49
C LYS A 26 1.09 -9.46 1.28
N VAL A 27 1.66 -8.46 1.95
CA VAL A 27 0.92 -7.45 2.72
C VAL A 27 -0.01 -6.64 1.80
N VAL A 28 0.51 -6.16 0.67
CA VAL A 28 -0.30 -5.42 -0.33
C VAL A 28 -1.45 -6.28 -0.86
N ARG A 29 -1.18 -7.56 -1.14
CA ARG A 29 -2.23 -8.49 -1.58
C ARG A 29 -3.31 -8.66 -0.51
N GLN A 30 -2.91 -8.91 0.74
CA GLN A 30 -3.85 -9.10 1.84
C GLN A 30 -4.72 -7.85 2.06
N ALA A 31 -4.11 -6.67 2.14
CA ALA A 31 -4.84 -5.42 2.31
C ALA A 31 -5.81 -5.14 1.15
N ARG A 32 -5.42 -5.51 -0.08
CA ARG A 32 -6.30 -5.44 -1.25
C ARG A 32 -7.48 -6.40 -1.15
N ASP A 33 -7.24 -7.64 -0.73
CA ASP A 33 -8.29 -8.65 -0.58
C ASP A 33 -9.30 -8.21 0.51
N GLU A 34 -8.82 -7.65 1.62
CA GLU A 34 -9.62 -7.05 2.69
C GLU A 34 -10.46 -5.86 2.19
N TYR A 35 -9.87 -4.92 1.47
CA TYR A 35 -10.60 -3.82 0.83
C TYR A 35 -11.69 -4.30 -0.11
N LEU A 36 -11.38 -5.27 -0.98
CA LEU A 36 -12.36 -5.82 -1.91
C LEU A 36 -13.51 -6.55 -1.19
N ALA A 37 -13.23 -7.22 -0.07
CA ALA A 37 -14.27 -7.84 0.74
C ALA A 37 -15.17 -6.78 1.39
N ALA A 38 -14.60 -5.76 2.03
CA ALA A 38 -15.34 -4.67 2.67
C ALA A 38 -16.18 -3.88 1.64
N LYS A 39 -15.60 -3.60 0.46
CA LYS A 39 -16.31 -2.95 -0.64
C LYS A 39 -17.52 -3.74 -1.13
N ARG A 40 -17.39 -5.06 -1.30
CA ARG A 40 -18.53 -5.90 -1.68
C ARG A 40 -19.60 -5.92 -0.59
N ALA A 41 -19.21 -6.01 0.67
CA ALA A 41 -20.14 -5.96 1.80
C ALA A 41 -20.93 -4.65 1.82
N TYR A 42 -20.25 -3.50 1.70
CA TYR A 42 -20.90 -2.19 1.61
C TYR A 42 -21.85 -2.09 0.42
N GLN A 43 -21.43 -2.51 -0.79
CA GLN A 43 -22.26 -2.45 -1.98
C GLN A 43 -23.53 -3.31 -1.87
N LEU A 44 -23.40 -4.52 -1.34
CA LEU A 44 -24.53 -5.42 -1.12
C LEU A 44 -25.47 -4.90 -0.03
N GLY A 45 -24.92 -4.43 1.09
CA GLY A 45 -25.69 -3.82 2.18
C GLY A 45 -26.47 -2.60 1.72
N LEU A 46 -25.80 -1.69 1.01
CA LEU A 46 -26.44 -0.49 0.46
C LEU A 46 -27.56 -0.83 -0.55
N ALA A 47 -27.33 -1.82 -1.42
CA ALA A 47 -28.35 -2.27 -2.37
C ALA A 47 -29.56 -2.89 -1.66
N ALA A 48 -29.32 -3.74 -0.65
CA ALA A 48 -30.36 -4.36 0.15
C ALA A 48 -31.20 -3.31 0.90
N SER A 49 -30.54 -2.36 1.57
CA SER A 49 -31.22 -1.28 2.30
C SER A 49 -32.05 -0.40 1.36
N ARG A 50 -31.52 0.00 0.20
CA ARG A 50 -32.29 0.79 -0.79
C ARG A 50 -33.57 0.08 -1.26
N GLN A 51 -33.56 -1.25 -1.28
CA GLN A 51 -34.71 -2.05 -1.70
C GLN A 51 -35.72 -2.26 -0.57
N SER A 52 -35.27 -2.34 0.69
CA SER A 52 -36.14 -2.52 1.85
C SER A 52 -36.76 -1.23 2.39
N GLU A 53 -36.09 -0.09 2.19
CA GLU A 53 -36.55 1.20 2.71
C GLU A 53 -37.82 1.70 2.02
N GLN A 54 -38.62 2.47 2.76
CA GLN A 54 -39.84 3.10 2.26
C GLN A 54 -39.67 4.60 2.08
N GLY A 55 -40.46 5.17 1.16
CA GLY A 55 -40.49 6.60 0.87
C GLY A 55 -40.16 6.90 -0.59
N THR A 56 -39.85 8.17 -0.86
CA THR A 56 -39.38 8.57 -2.18
C THR A 56 -38.02 7.94 -2.48
N ARG A 57 -37.57 8.01 -3.73
CA ARG A 57 -36.25 7.51 -4.10
C ARG A 57 -35.14 8.19 -3.28
N ALA A 58 -35.24 9.50 -3.05
CA ALA A 58 -34.27 10.26 -2.27
C ALA A 58 -34.25 9.80 -0.80
N ASP A 59 -35.42 9.67 -0.17
CA ASP A 59 -35.51 9.22 1.22
C ASP A 59 -34.89 7.82 1.41
N ARG A 60 -35.13 6.91 0.47
CA ARG A 60 -34.56 5.56 0.52
C ARG A 60 -33.05 5.55 0.35
N GLU A 61 -32.51 6.48 -0.43
CA GLU A 61 -31.08 6.62 -0.63
C GLU A 61 -30.40 7.14 0.63
N ASP A 62 -30.92 8.20 1.24
CA ASP A 62 -30.39 8.77 2.47
C ASP A 62 -30.45 7.77 3.64
N LYS A 63 -31.59 7.09 3.81
CA LYS A 63 -31.74 6.05 4.84
C LYS A 63 -30.79 4.88 4.63
N ALA A 64 -30.61 4.43 3.39
CA ALA A 64 -29.69 3.36 3.09
C ALA A 64 -28.23 3.75 3.35
N LEU A 65 -27.84 4.99 3.05
CA LEU A 65 -26.51 5.49 3.39
C LEU A 65 -26.28 5.50 4.91
N LEU A 66 -27.23 6.04 5.67
CA LEU A 66 -27.16 6.07 7.14
C LEU A 66 -27.11 4.67 7.75
N ALA A 67 -27.94 3.75 7.24
CA ALA A 67 -27.98 2.36 7.73
C ALA A 67 -26.71 1.57 7.45
N ASN A 68 -25.91 1.97 6.45
CA ASN A 68 -24.69 1.28 6.04
C ASN A 68 -23.41 2.09 6.36
N ALA A 69 -23.49 3.09 7.24
CA ALA A 69 -22.36 3.95 7.60
C ALA A 69 -21.16 3.14 8.14
N GLU A 70 -21.41 2.12 8.98
CA GLU A 70 -20.33 1.27 9.52
C GLU A 70 -19.64 0.43 8.43
N LEU A 71 -20.41 -0.07 7.45
CA LEU A 71 -19.84 -0.81 6.31
C LEU A 71 -19.01 0.11 5.41
N TRP A 72 -19.46 1.37 5.26
CA TRP A 72 -18.70 2.38 4.54
C TRP A 72 -17.38 2.71 5.26
N GLU A 73 -17.42 2.93 6.58
CA GLU A 73 -16.23 3.22 7.39
C GLU A 73 -15.23 2.05 7.37
N SER A 74 -15.73 0.81 7.43
CA SER A 74 -14.90 -0.39 7.29
C SER A 74 -14.23 -0.46 5.92
N MET A 75 -14.96 -0.16 4.84
CA MET A 75 -14.41 -0.09 3.49
C MET A 75 -13.36 1.01 3.35
N ASP A 76 -13.62 2.20 3.88
CA ASP A 76 -12.72 3.36 3.82
C ASP A 76 -11.41 3.09 4.57
N THR A 77 -11.50 2.52 5.77
CA THR A 77 -10.34 2.10 6.57
C THR A 77 -9.49 1.06 5.82
N ALA A 78 -10.13 0.07 5.18
CA ALA A 78 -9.44 -0.92 4.37
C ALA A 78 -8.80 -0.30 3.11
N GLU A 79 -9.43 0.71 2.51
CA GLU A 79 -8.88 1.45 1.37
C GLU A 79 -7.61 2.23 1.76
N VAL A 80 -7.65 2.95 2.88
CA VAL A 80 -6.49 3.68 3.42
C VAL A 80 -5.35 2.72 3.72
N THR A 81 -5.65 1.58 4.35
CA THR A 81 -4.66 0.53 4.66
C THR A 81 -4.02 -0.03 3.39
N MET A 82 -4.82 -0.33 2.37
CA MET A 82 -4.33 -0.81 1.08
C MET A 82 -3.43 0.23 0.39
N LYS A 83 -3.84 1.50 0.36
CA LYS A 83 -3.04 2.59 -0.23
C LYS A 83 -1.72 2.77 0.49
N TYR A 84 -1.74 2.82 1.83
CA TYR A 84 -0.52 2.90 2.62
C TYR A 84 0.45 1.74 2.33
N ALA A 85 -0.06 0.51 2.21
CA ALA A 85 0.78 -0.64 1.86
C ALA A 85 1.39 -0.52 0.46
N GLN A 86 0.64 0.02 -0.51
CA GLN A 86 1.13 0.27 -1.87
C GLN A 86 2.19 1.36 -1.91
N ASP A 87 1.94 2.48 -1.23
CA ASP A 87 2.87 3.60 -1.12
C ASP A 87 4.18 3.14 -0.46
N LYS A 88 4.07 2.37 0.63
CA LYS A 88 5.26 1.83 1.31
C LYS A 88 6.07 0.89 0.43
N LYS A 89 5.43 0.08 -0.41
CA LYS A 89 6.12 -0.77 -1.40
C LYS A 89 6.85 0.09 -2.43
N SER A 90 6.20 1.14 -2.93
CA SER A 90 6.79 2.10 -3.88
C SER A 90 8.01 2.82 -3.30
N ASP A 91 7.94 3.22 -2.03
CA ASP A 91 9.05 3.85 -1.31
C ASP A 91 10.26 2.91 -1.22
N LEU A 92 10.03 1.62 -0.90
CA LEU A 92 11.09 0.62 -0.82
C LEU A 92 11.72 0.34 -2.20
N GLU A 93 10.92 0.30 -3.26
CA GLU A 93 11.41 0.17 -4.64
C GLU A 93 12.27 1.38 -5.04
N SER A 94 11.88 2.58 -4.61
CA SER A 94 12.65 3.81 -4.83
C SER A 94 13.96 3.82 -4.04
N GLU A 95 13.93 3.36 -2.77
CA GLU A 95 15.13 3.19 -1.95
C GLU A 95 16.11 2.19 -2.59
N LEU A 96 15.62 1.05 -3.08
CA LEU A 96 16.44 0.07 -3.79
C LEU A 96 17.14 0.66 -5.02
N SER A 97 16.40 1.43 -5.83
CA SER A 97 16.96 2.12 -7.00
C SER A 97 18.04 3.13 -6.62
N GLY A 98 17.82 3.89 -5.54
CA GLY A 98 18.82 4.80 -4.97
C GLY A 98 20.09 4.07 -4.55
N LEU A 99 19.95 3.00 -3.77
CA LEU A 99 21.09 2.18 -3.31
C LEU A 99 21.89 1.56 -4.46
N GLN A 100 21.21 1.04 -5.48
CA GLN A 100 21.86 0.50 -6.68
C GLN A 100 22.60 1.57 -7.49
N THR A 101 22.14 2.81 -7.45
CA THR A 101 22.82 3.95 -8.07
C THR A 101 24.06 4.33 -7.28
N SER A 102 23.96 4.44 -5.95
CA SER A 102 25.12 4.68 -5.08
C SER A 102 26.18 3.58 -5.20
N ALA A 103 25.77 2.30 -5.24
CA ALA A 103 26.69 1.18 -5.44
C ALA A 103 27.52 1.33 -6.73
N ARG A 104 26.88 1.75 -7.83
CA ARG A 104 27.56 1.97 -9.12
C ARG A 104 28.55 3.13 -9.07
N LEU A 105 28.19 4.23 -8.41
CA LEU A 105 29.07 5.39 -8.25
C LEU A 105 30.32 5.03 -7.45
N ILE A 106 30.14 4.34 -6.32
CA ILE A 106 31.27 3.90 -5.50
C ILE A 106 32.18 2.95 -6.27
N ALA A 107 31.62 1.97 -7.00
CA ALA A 107 32.41 1.07 -7.83
C ALA A 107 33.22 1.82 -8.92
N GLN A 108 32.69 2.91 -9.47
CA GLN A 108 33.43 3.76 -10.42
C GLN A 108 34.58 4.51 -9.74
N GLU A 109 34.35 5.08 -8.56
CA GLU A 109 35.37 5.84 -7.81
C GLU A 109 36.55 4.96 -7.39
N TYR A 110 36.30 3.74 -6.91
CA TYR A 110 37.36 2.76 -6.60
C TYR A 110 38.15 2.33 -7.85
N ASN A 111 37.50 2.19 -9.01
CA ASN A 111 38.18 1.87 -10.27
C ASN A 111 39.05 3.03 -10.80
N VAL A 112 38.70 4.28 -10.49
CA VAL A 112 39.49 5.46 -10.86
C VAL A 112 40.66 5.68 -9.89
N SER A 113 40.47 5.44 -8.58
CA SER A 113 41.53 5.58 -7.57
C SER A 113 42.52 4.42 -7.53
N GLY A 114 42.17 3.26 -8.09
CA GLY A 114 43.05 2.08 -8.20
C GLY A 114 43.95 2.05 -9.44
N ARG A 115 44.02 3.16 -10.20
CA ARG A 115 44.89 3.35 -11.37
C ARG A 115 46.06 4.28 -11.08
#